data_AF-A0A8T0A5R6-F1
#
_entry.id   AF-A0A8T0A5R6-F1
#
_cell.length_a   1.000
_cell.length_b   1.000
_cell.length_c   1.000
_cell.angle_alpha   90.00
_cell.angle_beta   90.00
_cell.angle_gamma   90.00
#
_symmetry.space_group_name_H-M   'P 1'
#
loop_
_entity.id
_entity.type
_entity.pdbx_description
1 polymer ?
#
loop_
_entity_poly.entity_id
_entity_poly.type
_entity_poly.pdbx_seq_one_letter_code
_entity_poly.pdbx_strand_id
1 'polypeptide(L)'
;MTGKVKEIADMMERRKVDMLCVQETKWKGSKARNIGGGFKLFYHGVDEKRNGVGVILREEYSKSVMEKKEDHRVTYKSGGRCTQVDYVLCRRCNLKEIGDCKVLAGDSVARQHQMVVCRMVLEVKKKRKRVRTERRIRWWKLKEEECSVRFREEVRQVLGGGEEVLGD
;
A
#
# COMPACT_ATOMS: atom_id res chain seq x y z
N MET A 1 -13.99 -29.15 12.75
CA MET A 1 -14.89 -28.87 11.61
C MET A 1 -15.64 -30.10 11.08
N THR A 2 -15.09 -31.31 11.29
CA THR A 2 -15.69 -32.58 10.87
C THR A 2 -17.13 -32.72 11.38
N GLY A 3 -18.09 -32.90 10.47
CA GLY A 3 -19.52 -33.00 10.78
C GLY A 3 -20.36 -31.73 10.56
N LYS A 4 -19.77 -30.52 10.63
CA LYS A 4 -20.51 -29.24 10.46
C LYS A 4 -20.39 -28.62 9.08
N VAL A 5 -19.66 -29.28 8.18
CA VAL A 5 -19.32 -28.75 6.86
C VAL A 5 -20.57 -28.44 6.03
N LYS A 6 -21.58 -29.32 6.08
CA LYS A 6 -22.86 -29.13 5.39
C LYS A 6 -23.65 -27.95 5.95
N GLU A 7 -23.74 -27.83 7.28
CA GLU A 7 -24.41 -26.69 7.94
C GLU A 7 -23.77 -25.35 7.54
N ILE A 8 -22.44 -25.32 7.39
CA ILE A 8 -21.71 -24.14 6.93
C ILE A 8 -22.05 -23.82 5.47
N ALA A 9 -22.05 -24.82 4.58
CA ALA A 9 -22.42 -24.63 3.18
C ALA A 9 -23.87 -24.13 3.03
N ASP A 10 -24.82 -24.75 3.72
CA ASP A 10 -26.24 -24.33 3.73
C ASP A 10 -26.41 -22.91 4.30
N MET A 11 -25.60 -22.53 5.30
CA MET A 11 -25.59 -21.17 5.85
C MET A 11 -25.03 -20.17 4.85
N MET A 12 -23.93 -20.49 4.16
CA MET A 12 -23.33 -19.62 3.14
C MET A 12 -24.29 -19.41 1.97
N GLU A 13 -24.97 -20.46 1.51
CA GLU A 13 -25.98 -20.35 0.45
C GLU A 13 -27.16 -19.47 0.86
N ARG A 14 -27.79 -19.75 2.02
CA ARG A 14 -28.92 -18.97 2.52
C ARG A 14 -28.59 -17.49 2.76
N ARG A 15 -27.35 -17.21 3.20
CA ARG A 15 -26.88 -15.85 3.47
C ARG A 15 -26.21 -15.16 2.29
N LYS A 16 -26.11 -15.84 1.14
CA LYS A 16 -25.41 -15.35 -0.07
C LYS A 16 -23.99 -14.89 0.24
N VAL A 17 -23.23 -15.73 0.95
CA VAL A 17 -21.82 -15.48 1.31
C VAL A 17 -20.90 -16.20 0.32
N ASP A 18 -20.09 -15.43 -0.40
CA ASP A 18 -19.18 -15.98 -1.42
C ASP A 18 -17.84 -16.47 -0.86
N MET A 19 -17.38 -15.86 0.23
CA MET A 19 -16.11 -16.17 0.90
C MET A 19 -16.31 -16.17 2.42
N LEU A 20 -15.83 -17.22 3.09
CA LEU A 20 -15.88 -17.36 4.53
C LEU A 20 -14.54 -17.82 5.09
N CYS A 21 -13.97 -17.06 6.02
CA CYS A 21 -12.80 -17.46 6.78
C CYS A 21 -13.22 -18.19 8.06
N VAL A 22 -12.56 -19.31 8.33
CA VAL A 22 -12.84 -20.19 9.47
C VAL A 22 -11.55 -20.49 10.22
N GLN A 23 -11.64 -20.52 11.55
CA GLN A 23 -10.54 -20.85 12.45
C GLN A 23 -10.89 -22.10 13.26
N GLU A 24 -9.89 -22.68 13.93
CA GLU A 24 -10.03 -23.92 14.70
C GLU A 24 -10.59 -25.07 13.84
N THR A 25 -10.10 -25.20 12.61
CA THR A 25 -10.54 -26.26 11.69
C THR A 25 -10.23 -27.65 12.26
N LYS A 26 -9.13 -27.75 13.01
CA LYS A 26 -8.60 -28.98 13.62
C LYS A 26 -8.32 -30.06 12.57
N TRP A 27 -7.88 -29.63 11.39
CA TRP A 27 -7.55 -30.51 10.27
C TRP A 27 -6.06 -30.40 9.95
N LYS A 28 -5.39 -31.54 9.84
CA LYS A 28 -3.95 -31.59 9.53
C LYS A 28 -3.67 -31.51 8.03
N GLY A 29 -2.61 -30.78 7.70
CA GLY A 29 -2.08 -30.58 6.36
C GLY A 29 -2.55 -29.29 5.69
N SER A 30 -2.04 -29.07 4.47
CA SER A 30 -2.45 -28.00 3.55
C SER A 30 -3.18 -28.62 2.37
N LYS A 31 -4.51 -28.55 2.30
CA LYS A 31 -5.27 -29.16 1.20
C LYS A 31 -6.48 -28.31 0.82
N ALA A 32 -7.03 -28.61 -0.36
CA ALA A 32 -8.32 -28.10 -0.81
C ALA A 32 -9.33 -29.25 -0.91
N ARG A 33 -10.59 -29.03 -0.50
CA ARG A 33 -11.67 -30.02 -0.56
C ARG A 33 -12.98 -29.36 -0.98
N ASN A 34 -13.73 -30.03 -1.84
CA ASN A 34 -15.11 -29.64 -2.13
C ASN A 34 -15.98 -30.01 -0.93
N ILE A 35 -16.82 -29.08 -0.49
CA ILE A 35 -17.62 -29.24 0.73
C ILE A 35 -19.12 -29.41 0.46
N GLY A 36 -19.52 -29.44 -0.82
CA GLY A 36 -20.92 -29.46 -1.24
C GLY A 36 -21.50 -28.06 -1.44
N GLY A 37 -22.69 -27.95 -2.04
CA GLY A 37 -23.38 -26.68 -2.27
C GLY A 37 -22.64 -25.71 -3.21
N GLY A 38 -21.71 -26.20 -4.04
CA GLY A 38 -20.90 -25.34 -4.91
C GLY A 38 -19.84 -24.53 -4.17
N PHE A 39 -19.31 -25.04 -3.05
CA PHE A 39 -18.23 -24.43 -2.28
C PHE A 39 -17.00 -25.32 -2.15
N LYS A 40 -15.84 -24.69 -2.06
CA LYS A 40 -14.53 -25.31 -1.89
C LYS A 40 -13.80 -24.71 -0.68
N LEU A 41 -13.36 -25.57 0.22
CA LEU A 41 -12.56 -25.21 1.39
C LEU A 41 -11.07 -25.41 1.09
N PHE A 42 -10.28 -24.36 1.30
CA PHE A 42 -8.82 -24.40 1.40
C PHE A 42 -8.46 -24.34 2.87
N TYR A 43 -7.69 -25.29 3.39
CA TYR A 43 -7.33 -25.32 4.80
C TYR A 43 -5.84 -25.57 5.01
N HIS A 44 -5.33 -25.03 6.11
CA HIS A 44 -4.00 -25.29 6.62
C HIS A 44 -4.07 -25.55 8.13
N GLY A 45 -3.50 -26.67 8.58
CA GLY A 45 -3.35 -26.96 9.99
C GLY A 45 -2.22 -27.93 10.26
N VAL A 46 -1.65 -27.84 11.46
CA VAL A 46 -0.48 -28.63 11.88
C VAL A 46 -0.92 -29.90 12.64
N ASP A 47 -1.99 -29.79 13.41
CA ASP A 47 -2.52 -30.83 14.30
C ASP A 47 -4.03 -31.02 14.08
N GLU A 48 -4.53 -32.18 14.44
CA GLU A 48 -5.95 -32.55 14.35
C GLU A 48 -6.74 -32.23 15.62
N LYS A 49 -6.06 -31.78 16.69
CA LYS A 49 -6.71 -31.48 17.99
C LYS A 49 -6.88 -29.99 18.23
N ARG A 50 -5.97 -29.15 17.72
CA ARG A 50 -5.92 -27.70 17.99
C ARG A 50 -5.58 -26.90 16.74
N ASN A 51 -6.00 -25.64 16.74
CA ASN A 51 -5.68 -24.65 15.71
C ASN A 51 -6.21 -25.05 14.32
N GLY A 52 -5.65 -24.41 13.30
CA GLY A 52 -5.99 -24.62 11.91
C GLY A 52 -6.89 -23.51 11.39
N VAL A 53 -6.59 -23.07 10.18
CA VAL A 53 -7.33 -22.02 9.48
C VAL A 53 -7.87 -22.58 8.18
N GLY A 54 -8.94 -21.97 7.69
CA GLY A 54 -9.49 -22.29 6.39
C GLY A 54 -10.18 -21.10 5.76
N VAL A 55 -10.26 -21.13 4.44
CA VAL A 55 -11.02 -20.19 3.63
C VAL A 55 -11.92 -21.02 2.74
N ILE A 56 -13.22 -20.78 2.84
CA ILE A 56 -14.25 -21.39 2.02
C ILE A 56 -14.62 -20.39 0.94
N LEU A 57 -14.63 -20.84 -0.31
CA LEU A 57 -14.95 -20.03 -1.48
C LEU A 57 -16.05 -20.69 -2.28
N ARG A 58 -16.91 -19.88 -2.87
CA ARG A 58 -17.78 -20.34 -3.96
C ARG A 58 -16.92 -20.90 -5.09
N GLU A 59 -17.35 -22.01 -5.67
CA GLU A 59 -16.54 -22.80 -6.60
C GLU A 59 -16.11 -21.99 -7.83
N GLU A 60 -16.93 -21.03 -8.26
CA GLU A 60 -16.58 -20.09 -9.33
C GLU A 60 -15.31 -19.27 -9.04
N TYR A 61 -15.13 -18.79 -7.80
CA TYR A 61 -13.94 -18.06 -7.36
C TYR A 61 -12.76 -18.99 -7.05
N SER A 62 -13.02 -20.28 -6.85
CA SER A 62 -11.96 -21.25 -6.56
C SER A 62 -10.99 -21.44 -7.73
N LYS A 63 -11.43 -21.15 -8.96
CA LYS A 63 -10.61 -21.20 -10.18
C LYS A 63 -9.53 -20.12 -10.23
N SER A 64 -9.72 -19.00 -9.54
CA SER A 64 -8.73 -17.92 -9.46
C SER A 64 -7.76 -18.07 -8.28
N VAL A 65 -7.88 -19.12 -7.48
CA VAL A 65 -6.95 -19.38 -6.38
C VAL A 65 -5.66 -19.96 -6.95
N MET A 66 -4.55 -19.27 -6.70
CA MET A 66 -3.22 -19.68 -7.14
C MET A 66 -2.33 -19.97 -5.93
N GLU A 67 -1.60 -21.08 -5.98
CA GLU A 67 -0.54 -21.34 -5.02
C GLU A 67 0.67 -20.46 -5.33
N LYS A 68 1.06 -19.62 -4.36
CA LYS A 68 2.21 -18.75 -4.51
C LYS A 68 3.49 -19.56 -4.30
N LYS A 69 4.30 -19.68 -5.35
CA LYS A 69 5.65 -20.28 -5.27
C LYS A 69 6.49 -19.58 -4.22
N GLU A 70 7.31 -20.34 -3.49
CA GLU A 70 8.18 -19.79 -2.45
C GLU A 70 9.14 -18.73 -3.00
N ASP A 71 9.69 -18.93 -4.19
CA ASP A 71 10.54 -17.95 -4.86
C ASP A 71 9.86 -16.59 -5.07
N HIS A 72 8.54 -16.56 -5.23
CA HIS A 72 7.78 -15.32 -5.38
C HIS A 72 7.43 -14.66 -4.03
N ARG A 73 7.80 -15.29 -2.91
CA ARG A 73 7.64 -14.78 -1.54
C ARG A 73 8.97 -14.30 -0.94
N VAL A 74 10.06 -14.95 -1.31
CA VAL A 74 11.41 -14.71 -0.75
C VAL A 74 11.99 -13.42 -1.32
N THR A 75 12.39 -12.48 -0.47
CA THR A 75 13.05 -11.24 -0.88
C THR A 75 14.56 -11.26 -0.64
N TYR A 76 15.07 -12.22 0.16
CA TYR A 76 16.48 -12.37 0.44
C TYR A 76 16.94 -13.83 0.45
N LYS A 77 18.07 -14.10 -0.21
CA LYS A 77 18.71 -15.43 -0.29
C LYS A 77 20.19 -15.33 0.05
N SER A 78 20.66 -16.09 1.05
CA SER A 78 22.08 -16.17 1.40
C SER A 78 22.40 -17.46 2.16
N GLY A 79 23.49 -18.13 1.78
CA GLY A 79 24.01 -19.31 2.50
C GLY A 79 22.97 -20.40 2.75
N GLY A 80 22.14 -20.72 1.74
CA GLY A 80 21.05 -21.70 1.84
C GLY A 80 19.79 -21.23 2.60
N ARG A 81 19.78 -20.02 3.14
CA ARG A 81 18.61 -19.42 3.79
C ARG A 81 17.83 -18.56 2.81
N CYS A 82 16.50 -18.64 2.89
CA CYS A 82 15.55 -17.86 2.12
C CYS A 82 14.58 -17.16 3.08
N THR A 83 14.58 -15.83 3.09
CA THR A 83 13.76 -15.03 4.02
C THR A 83 13.04 -13.89 3.29
N GLN A 84 12.01 -13.35 3.95
CA GLN A 84 11.33 -12.13 3.53
C GLN A 84 11.74 -10.99 4.46
N VAL A 85 12.48 -10.02 3.94
CA VAL A 85 13.06 -8.90 4.71
C VAL A 85 12.74 -7.52 4.13
N ASP A 86 12.27 -7.45 2.88
CA ASP A 86 11.94 -6.20 2.19
C ASP A 86 10.43 -5.96 2.22
N TYR A 87 10.02 -4.78 2.67
CA TYR A 87 8.61 -4.41 2.86
C TYR A 87 8.32 -3.01 2.35
N VAL A 88 7.17 -2.83 1.69
CA VAL A 88 6.60 -1.51 1.37
C VAL A 88 5.52 -1.22 2.40
N LEU A 89 5.79 -0.30 3.31
CA LEU A 89 4.86 0.06 4.39
C LEU A 89 3.86 1.12 3.92
N CYS A 90 2.57 0.90 4.19
CA CYS A 90 1.52 1.86 3.94
C CYS A 90 0.64 2.04 5.18
N ARG A 91 0.04 3.22 5.36
CA ARG A 91 -0.96 3.45 6.41
C ARG A 91 -2.24 2.68 6.05
N ARG A 92 -2.92 2.14 7.06
CA ARG A 92 -4.18 1.41 6.86
C ARG A 92 -5.24 2.22 6.10
N CYS A 93 -5.33 3.54 6.33
CA CYS A 93 -6.24 4.42 5.62
C CYS A 93 -5.93 4.56 4.12
N ASN A 94 -4.70 4.30 3.70
CA ASN A 94 -4.23 4.35 2.31
C ASN A 94 -4.18 2.96 1.65
N LEU A 95 -4.56 1.87 2.34
CA LEU A 95 -4.45 0.52 1.79
C LEU A 95 -5.27 0.35 0.49
N LYS A 96 -6.37 1.10 0.35
CA LYS A 96 -7.18 1.16 -0.87
C LYS A 96 -6.46 1.70 -2.11
N GLU A 97 -5.36 2.43 -1.93
CA GLU A 97 -4.54 2.99 -3.02
C GLU A 97 -3.52 1.96 -3.53
N ILE A 98 -3.29 0.87 -2.78
CA ILE A 98 -2.36 -0.19 -3.14
C ILE A 98 -3.09 -1.21 -4.02
N GLY A 99 -2.62 -1.36 -5.26
CA GLY A 99 -3.20 -2.29 -6.22
C GLY A 99 -2.58 -3.68 -6.17
N ASP A 100 -1.24 -3.78 -6.15
CA ASP A 100 -0.52 -5.06 -6.10
C ASP A 100 0.85 -4.86 -5.46
N CYS A 101 1.37 -5.89 -4.80
CA CYS A 101 2.72 -5.92 -4.25
C CYS A 101 3.34 -7.31 -4.44
N LYS A 102 4.37 -7.39 -5.27
CA LYS A 102 4.96 -8.65 -5.71
C LYS A 102 6.48 -8.62 -5.66
N VAL A 103 7.06 -9.80 -5.48
CA VAL A 103 8.51 -10.02 -5.63
C VAL A 103 8.77 -10.40 -7.09
N LEU A 104 9.76 -9.75 -7.70
CA LEU A 104 10.29 -10.16 -9.00
C LEU A 104 11.41 -11.18 -8.77
N ALA A 105 11.07 -12.46 -8.90
CA ALA A 105 12.02 -13.54 -8.76
C ALA A 105 12.74 -13.81 -10.09
N GLY A 106 14.07 -13.99 -10.04
CA GLY A 106 14.86 -14.36 -11.22
C GLY A 106 15.53 -13.20 -11.96
N ASP A 107 15.31 -11.94 -11.53
CA ASP A 107 16.11 -10.81 -12.03
C ASP A 107 17.53 -10.88 -11.45
N SER A 108 18.51 -11.06 -12.32
CA SER A 108 19.93 -11.30 -11.97
C SER A 108 20.67 -10.08 -11.42
N VAL A 109 19.97 -8.97 -11.17
CA VAL A 109 20.57 -7.68 -10.77
C VAL A 109 21.20 -7.75 -9.37
N ALA A 110 20.60 -8.50 -8.44
CA ALA A 110 21.15 -8.74 -7.12
C ALA A 110 21.06 -10.23 -6.77
N ARG A 111 22.22 -10.87 -6.53
CA ARG A 111 22.29 -12.32 -6.27
C ARG A 111 21.63 -12.72 -4.94
N GLN A 112 21.49 -11.77 -4.00
CA GLN A 112 20.94 -12.01 -2.67
C GLN A 112 19.56 -11.39 -2.48
N HIS A 113 19.37 -10.11 -2.79
CA HIS A 113 18.07 -9.43 -2.66
C HIS A 113 17.24 -9.59 -3.94
N GLN A 114 15.94 -9.86 -3.79
CA GLN A 114 14.97 -9.87 -4.89
C GLN A 114 14.12 -8.60 -4.81
N MET A 115 13.86 -8.00 -5.97
CA MET A 115 13.15 -6.73 -6.04
C MET A 115 11.68 -6.88 -5.60
N VAL A 116 11.20 -5.97 -4.76
CA VAL A 116 9.78 -5.85 -4.42
C VAL A 116 9.17 -4.68 -5.18
N VAL A 117 8.12 -4.94 -5.96
CA VAL A 117 7.40 -3.94 -6.74
C VAL A 117 6.01 -3.76 -6.17
N CYS A 118 5.70 -2.53 -5.79
CA CYS A 118 4.37 -2.13 -5.32
C CYS A 118 3.72 -1.19 -6.35
N ARG A 119 2.60 -1.63 -6.92
CA ARG A 119 1.75 -0.79 -7.76
C ARG A 119 0.79 -0.02 -6.86
N MET A 120 0.90 1.30 -6.88
CA MET A 120 0.05 2.21 -6.10
C MET A 120 -0.55 3.30 -7.00
N VAL A 121 -1.79 3.68 -6.70
CA VAL A 121 -2.50 4.78 -7.37
C VAL A 121 -2.57 5.95 -6.40
N LEU A 122 -1.73 6.96 -6.61
CA LEU A 122 -1.68 8.15 -5.75
C LEU A 122 -2.40 9.32 -6.41
N GLU A 123 -3.44 9.83 -5.77
CA GLU A 123 -4.08 11.08 -6.18
C GLU A 123 -3.24 12.27 -5.71
N VAL A 124 -2.43 12.81 -6.62
CA VAL A 124 -1.66 14.03 -6.33
C VAL A 124 -2.57 15.25 -6.50
N LYS A 125 -3.11 15.77 -5.39
CA LYS A 125 -3.72 17.11 -5.40
C LYS A 125 -2.62 18.12 -5.71
N LYS A 126 -2.65 18.72 -6.91
CA LYS A 126 -1.77 19.85 -7.23
C LYS A 126 -1.97 20.92 -6.16
N LYS A 127 -0.93 21.17 -5.34
CA LYS A 127 -0.92 22.36 -4.50
C LYS A 127 -1.05 23.55 -5.45
N ARG A 128 -2.03 24.44 -5.21
CA ARG A 128 -2.08 25.73 -5.88
C ARG A 128 -0.68 26.33 -5.78
N LYS A 129 -0.10 26.78 -6.90
CA LYS A 129 1.09 27.63 -6.84
C LYS A 129 0.76 28.72 -5.82
N ARG A 130 1.56 28.83 -4.75
CA ARG A 130 1.49 30.04 -3.93
C ARG A 130 1.64 31.19 -4.93
N VAL A 131 0.65 32.08 -4.97
CA VAL A 131 0.82 33.34 -5.70
C VAL A 131 2.15 33.89 -5.23
N ARG A 132 3.06 34.16 -6.16
CA ARG A 132 4.35 34.75 -5.82
C ARG A 132 4.01 36.08 -5.17
N THR A 133 4.09 36.17 -3.85
CA THR A 133 3.90 37.43 -3.15
C THR A 133 4.86 38.41 -3.80
N GLU A 134 4.35 39.53 -4.30
CA GLU A 134 5.21 40.58 -4.84
C GLU A 134 6.26 40.94 -3.79
N ARG A 135 7.48 41.19 -4.25
CA ARG A 135 8.59 41.58 -3.39
C ARG A 135 8.28 42.96 -2.81
N ARG A 136 7.56 43.02 -1.68
CA ARG A 136 7.34 44.27 -0.92
C ARG A 136 8.58 44.57 -0.08
N ILE A 137 9.28 45.64 -0.42
CA ILE A 137 10.37 46.16 0.39
C ILE A 137 9.74 46.90 1.58
N ARG A 138 10.14 46.52 2.80
CA ARG A 138 9.63 47.14 4.04
C ARG A 138 10.47 48.37 4.37
N TRP A 139 10.20 49.49 3.70
CA TRP A 139 10.97 50.73 3.82
C TRP A 139 11.11 51.22 5.26
N TRP A 140 10.10 51.00 6.11
CA TRP A 140 10.11 51.36 7.54
C TRP A 140 11.14 50.61 8.40
N LYS A 141 11.79 49.57 7.88
CA LYS A 141 12.90 48.90 8.57
C LYS A 141 14.23 49.65 8.43
N LEU A 142 14.35 50.57 7.48
CA LEU A 142 15.54 51.41 7.31
C LEU A 142 15.39 52.61 8.23
N LYS A 143 16.05 52.54 9.39
CA LYS A 143 15.95 53.56 10.45
C LYS A 143 16.74 54.84 10.15
N GLU A 144 17.76 54.71 9.31
CA GLU A 144 18.67 55.80 8.97
C GLU A 144 18.22 56.45 7.66
N GLU A 145 18.01 57.76 7.68
CA GLU A 145 17.31 58.49 6.63
C GLU A 145 18.12 58.56 5.33
N GLU A 146 19.41 58.89 5.42
CA GLU A 146 20.31 58.93 4.26
C GLU A 146 20.46 57.56 3.58
N CYS A 147 20.63 56.51 4.38
CA CYS A 147 20.70 55.13 3.90
C CYS A 147 19.39 54.70 3.21
N SER A 148 18.25 55.12 3.75
CA SER A 148 16.92 54.84 3.21
C SER A 148 16.66 55.55 1.88
N VAL A 149 17.13 56.78 1.71
CA VAL A 149 17.00 57.52 0.43
C VAL A 149 17.88 56.90 -0.64
N ARG A 150 19.18 56.70 -0.35
CA ARG A 150 20.13 56.10 -1.30
C ARG A 150 19.68 54.72 -1.77
N PHE A 151 19.26 53.87 -0.84
CA PHE A 151 18.79 52.52 -1.17
C PHE A 151 17.51 52.54 -2.00
N ARG A 152 16.59 53.50 -1.77
CA ARG A 152 15.39 53.70 -2.60
C ARG A 152 15.73 54.06 -4.05
N GLU A 153 16.71 54.94 -4.25
CA GLU A 153 17.15 55.33 -5.58
C GLU A 153 17.83 54.19 -6.34
N GLU A 154 18.73 53.46 -5.68
CA GLU A 154 19.39 52.28 -6.26
C GLU A 154 18.38 51.20 -6.66
N VAL A 155 17.38 50.93 -5.80
CA VAL A 155 16.30 49.99 -6.11
C VAL A 155 15.46 50.43 -7.29
N ARG A 156 15.09 51.73 -7.38
CA ARG A 156 14.32 52.28 -8.51
C ARG A 156 15.05 52.16 -9.84
N GLN A 157 16.37 52.39 -9.85
CA GLN A 157 17.20 52.23 -11.04
C GLN A 157 17.24 50.77 -11.51
N VAL A 158 17.36 49.81 -10.58
CA VAL A 158 17.44 48.38 -10.89
C VAL A 158 16.09 47.79 -11.33
N LEU A 159 14.97 48.32 -10.81
CA LEU A 159 13.61 47.81 -11.10
C LEU A 159 12.91 48.50 -12.28
N GLY A 160 13.52 49.49 -12.93
CA GLY A 160 13.07 50.00 -14.23
C GLY A 160 11.73 50.74 -14.22
N GLY A 161 11.42 51.50 -13.17
CA GLY A 161 10.33 52.49 -13.19
C GLY A 161 8.90 51.95 -13.19
N GLY A 162 8.66 50.69 -12.81
CA GLY A 162 7.30 50.18 -12.57
C GLY A 162 6.68 50.80 -11.30
N GLU A 163 5.42 51.21 -11.37
CA GLU A 163 4.66 51.78 -10.25
C GLU A 163 4.74 50.88 -9.00
N GLU A 164 5.38 51.40 -7.94
CA GLU A 164 5.36 50.80 -6.62
C GLU A 164 4.00 51.07 -5.96
N VAL A 165 3.25 50.01 -5.66
CA VAL A 165 2.07 50.12 -4.79
C VAL A 165 2.55 50.34 -3.37
N LEU A 166 2.51 51.60 -2.92
CA LEU A 166 2.63 51.98 -1.52
C LEU A 166 1.46 51.34 -0.76
N GLY A 167 1.71 50.20 -0.13
CA GLY A 167 0.76 49.63 0.80
C GLY A 167 1.03 50.22 2.18
N ASP A 168 0.00 50.87 2.72
CA ASP A 168 -0.12 51.34 4.11
C ASP A 168 0.39 50.31 5.14
#